data_AF-A0A9E9CB14-F1
#
_entry.id   AF-A0A9E9CB14-F1
#
_cell.length_a   1.000
_cell.length_b   1.000
_cell.length_c   1.000
_cell.angle_alpha   90.00
_cell.angle_beta   90.00
_cell.angle_gamma   90.00
#
_symmetry.space_group_name_H-M   'P 1'
#
loop_
_entity.id
_entity.type
_entity.pdbx_description
1 polymer ?
#
loop_
_entity_poly.entity_id
_entity_poly.type
_entity_poly.pdbx_seq_one_letter_code
_entity_poly.pdbx_strand_id
1 'polypeptide(L)'
;MKQRILGGGAIVCSAMVMYGWAQSSTSNFNLGNCVGEFAKKLSGRSQAENQAQERCVPITLPKLSQVPEQLSIPSLSRASKVPPAMESMYAELLAQAHASADADRIAEAITIVAGIPKNSQHHGVAQQLQEDWSQELLERATNRYQQADMPMAMTMLNAIPQTSQRYDRATELRDRWQQQTTALDQALAAKDIGDWTSVIAALGTLEGTDLYHSALVQQLLQQATQKRFEPDAALMQLATTAATASSQEIPLSIPSTIPSTVSIDPVPQPTNLVVALDQALEWARPTPVSPSVPSKAPKREAMVNTTHSAIDSLTKGLLQ
;
A
#
# COMPACT_ATOMS: atom_id res chain seq x y z
N MET A 1 -56.53 15.67 -10.40
CA MET A 1 -56.07 14.82 -11.53
C MET A 1 -54.57 14.61 -11.34
N LYS A 2 -54.10 13.61 -10.61
CA LYS A 2 -53.76 12.24 -11.06
C LYS A 2 -53.10 12.21 -12.45
N GLN A 3 -51.77 12.30 -12.46
CA GLN A 3 -50.96 11.53 -13.41
C GLN A 3 -49.94 10.71 -12.64
N ARG A 4 -49.83 9.48 -13.12
CA ARG A 4 -49.22 8.29 -12.53
C ARG A 4 -48.39 7.70 -13.69
N ILE A 5 -47.33 6.99 -13.33
CA ILE A 5 -46.61 5.96 -14.10
C ILE A 5 -45.76 6.40 -15.31
N LEU A 6 -44.45 6.15 -15.27
CA LEU A 6 -43.74 4.97 -15.82
C LEU A 6 -42.25 5.30 -16.03
N GLY A 7 -41.37 4.43 -15.56
CA GLY A 7 -39.93 4.55 -15.81
C GLY A 7 -39.14 3.46 -15.11
N GLY A 8 -39.45 2.19 -15.41
CA GLY A 8 -38.66 1.04 -14.98
C GLY A 8 -37.30 1.07 -15.68
N GLY A 9 -36.25 1.37 -14.93
CA GLY A 9 -34.87 1.22 -15.36
C GLY A 9 -34.42 -0.23 -15.12
N ALA A 10 -34.04 -0.90 -16.21
CA ALA A 10 -33.49 -2.24 -16.18
C ALA A 10 -32.21 -2.32 -15.34
N ILE A 11 -32.16 -3.28 -14.42
CA ILE A 11 -30.94 -3.68 -13.72
C ILE A 11 -30.15 -4.55 -14.69
N VAL A 12 -29.10 -4.00 -15.28
CA VAL A 12 -28.14 -4.77 -16.08
C VAL A 12 -27.23 -5.51 -15.11
N CYS A 13 -27.41 -6.82 -15.01
CA CYS A 13 -26.47 -7.71 -14.32
C CYS A 13 -25.10 -7.57 -14.99
N SER A 14 -24.17 -6.90 -14.32
CA SER A 14 -22.76 -6.93 -14.69
C SER A 14 -22.24 -8.32 -14.37
N ALA A 15 -22.04 -9.13 -15.40
CA ALA A 15 -21.30 -10.38 -15.30
C ALA A 15 -19.85 -10.04 -14.94
N MET A 16 -19.47 -10.27 -13.69
CA MET A 16 -18.06 -10.30 -13.29
C MET A 16 -17.40 -11.47 -14.00
N VAL A 17 -16.57 -11.17 -14.99
CA VAL A 17 -15.59 -12.12 -15.53
C VAL A 17 -14.44 -12.17 -14.52
N MET A 18 -14.50 -13.17 -13.63
CA MET A 18 -13.35 -13.61 -12.84
C MET A 18 -12.33 -14.22 -13.80
N TYR A 19 -11.33 -13.45 -14.22
CA TYR A 19 -10.13 -14.03 -14.81
C TYR A 19 -9.38 -14.77 -13.70
N GLY A 20 -9.46 -16.10 -13.74
CA GLY A 20 -8.65 -16.99 -12.93
C GLY A 20 -7.20 -16.88 -13.37
N TRP A 21 -6.36 -16.31 -12.51
CA TRP A 21 -4.92 -16.40 -12.67
C TRP A 21 -4.45 -17.76 -12.19
N ALA A 22 -3.51 -18.30 -12.96
CA ALA A 22 -3.09 -19.69 -12.96
C ALA A 22 -2.59 -20.19 -11.60
N GLN A 23 -2.84 -21.49 -11.38
CA GLN A 23 -2.28 -22.28 -10.30
C GLN A 23 -0.76 -22.19 -10.29
N SER A 24 -0.20 -21.79 -9.15
CA SER A 24 1.20 -22.00 -8.83
C SER A 24 1.46 -23.51 -8.85
N SER A 25 2.23 -23.97 -9.84
CA SER A 25 2.75 -25.33 -9.87
C SER A 25 3.71 -25.51 -8.69
N THR A 26 3.19 -25.93 -7.53
CA THR A 26 4.03 -26.50 -6.48
C THR A 26 4.56 -27.82 -7.01
N SER A 27 5.82 -27.82 -7.44
CA SER A 27 6.56 -29.06 -7.64
C SER A 27 6.66 -29.77 -6.30
N ASN A 28 5.79 -30.76 -6.10
CA ASN A 28 5.85 -31.71 -5.01
C ASN A 28 7.21 -32.44 -5.08
N PHE A 29 8.15 -32.05 -4.23
CA PHE A 29 9.25 -32.93 -3.87
C PHE A 29 8.67 -34.05 -2.99
N ASN A 30 8.52 -35.20 -3.63
CA ASN A 30 8.09 -36.44 -3.02
C ASN A 30 9.22 -36.98 -2.14
N LEU A 31 9.25 -36.56 -0.87
CA LEU A 31 9.97 -37.27 0.18
C LEU A 31 8.92 -38.10 0.92
N GLY A 32 9.00 -39.41 0.68
CA GLY A 32 8.00 -40.37 1.08
C GLY A 32 7.79 -40.48 2.60
N ASN A 33 6.58 -40.95 2.91
CA ASN A 33 6.18 -41.71 4.09
C ASN A 33 6.37 -41.06 5.46
N CYS A 34 5.35 -40.31 5.88
CA CYS A 34 4.75 -40.43 7.21
C CYS A 34 3.25 -40.09 7.11
N VAL A 35 2.44 -41.09 6.74
CA VAL A 35 0.98 -41.02 6.83
C VAL A 35 0.59 -41.23 8.28
N GLY A 36 -0.04 -40.22 8.88
CA GLY A 36 -0.77 -40.31 10.14
C GLY A 36 -2.12 -39.63 9.99
N GLU A 37 -3.18 -40.43 9.88
CA GLU A 37 -4.58 -40.01 9.92
C GLU A 37 -4.87 -39.10 11.12
N PHE A 38 -5.44 -37.92 10.93
CA PHE A 38 -6.30 -37.29 11.94
C PHE A 38 -7.29 -36.31 11.27
N ALA A 39 -8.34 -36.88 10.69
CA ALA A 39 -9.54 -36.14 10.34
C ALA A 39 -10.77 -36.87 10.88
N LYS A 40 -11.21 -36.48 12.09
CA LYS A 40 -12.61 -36.45 12.60
C LYS A 40 -12.65 -36.65 14.12
N LYS A 41 -12.80 -35.55 14.87
CA LYS A 41 -13.85 -35.45 15.90
C LYS A 41 -13.94 -34.03 16.43
N LEU A 42 -15.11 -33.44 16.24
CA LEU A 42 -15.60 -32.29 17.01
C LEU A 42 -15.82 -32.69 18.48
N SER A 43 -15.75 -31.66 19.32
CA SER A 43 -16.45 -31.53 20.61
C SER A 43 -15.81 -32.18 21.84
N GLY A 44 -15.34 -31.33 22.76
CA GLY A 44 -15.43 -31.58 24.20
C GLY A 44 -14.11 -31.68 24.99
N ARG A 45 -13.85 -30.63 25.78
CA ARG A 45 -13.50 -30.67 27.21
C ARG A 45 -12.08 -31.13 27.67
N SER A 46 -11.46 -30.18 28.37
CA SER A 46 -10.55 -30.23 29.54
C SER A 46 -9.25 -31.04 29.55
N GLN A 47 -8.19 -30.32 29.95
CA GLN A 47 -7.13 -30.70 30.89
C GLN A 47 -6.62 -32.15 30.83
N ALA A 48 -5.46 -32.33 30.20
CA ALA A 48 -4.40 -33.24 30.64
C ALA A 48 -3.15 -32.95 29.80
N GLU A 49 -2.46 -31.86 30.13
CA GLU A 49 -1.14 -31.56 29.59
C GLU A 49 -0.10 -32.31 30.44
N ASN A 50 0.20 -33.55 30.04
CA ASN A 50 1.35 -34.26 30.56
C ASN A 50 1.85 -35.29 29.54
N GLN A 51 3.12 -35.11 29.16
CA GLN A 51 4.04 -36.15 28.67
C GLN A 51 3.71 -36.78 27.31
N ALA A 52 4.07 -36.09 26.24
CA ALA A 52 4.54 -36.73 25.01
C ALA A 52 5.96 -36.25 24.73
N GLN A 53 6.92 -36.93 25.36
CA GLN A 53 8.34 -36.75 25.10
C GLN A 53 8.68 -37.44 23.78
N GLU A 54 8.60 -36.68 22.69
CA GLU A 54 9.04 -37.11 21.37
C GLU A 54 10.55 -37.36 21.39
N ARG A 55 10.92 -38.64 21.34
CA ARG A 55 12.29 -39.09 21.11
C ARG A 55 12.65 -38.83 19.65
N CYS A 56 13.30 -37.70 19.38
CA CYS A 56 14.07 -37.53 18.15
C CYS A 56 15.30 -38.45 18.21
N VAL A 57 15.35 -39.46 17.33
CA VAL A 57 16.55 -40.27 17.14
C VAL A 57 17.49 -39.50 16.21
N PRO A 58 18.73 -39.18 16.62
CA PRO A 58 19.69 -38.51 15.75
C PRO A 58 20.09 -39.44 14.60
N ILE A 59 19.81 -39.02 13.36
CA ILE A 59 20.34 -39.67 12.17
C ILE A 59 21.81 -39.27 12.06
N THR A 60 22.70 -40.19 12.44
CA THR A 60 24.15 -40.01 12.31
C THR A 60 24.52 -40.12 10.84
N LEU A 61 24.72 -38.96 10.17
CA LEU A 61 25.23 -38.92 8.80
C LEU A 61 26.64 -39.54 8.75
N PRO A 62 26.91 -40.52 7.86
CA PRO A 62 28.24 -41.07 7.72
C PRO A 62 29.20 -40.00 7.19
N LYS A 63 30.36 -39.92 7.84
CA LYS A 63 31.44 -38.98 7.55
C LYS A 63 32.04 -39.30 6.18
N LEU A 64 31.60 -38.57 5.15
CA LEU A 64 32.20 -38.55 3.80
C LEU A 64 33.57 -37.84 3.84
N SER A 65 34.54 -38.42 4.54
CA SER A 65 35.94 -38.01 4.52
C SER A 65 36.68 -38.93 3.56
N GLN A 66 36.74 -38.56 2.28
CA GLN A 66 37.74 -38.92 1.25
C GLN A 66 37.07 -38.88 -0.13
N VAL A 67 36.84 -37.66 -0.63
CA VAL A 67 36.60 -37.45 -2.07
C VAL A 67 37.97 -37.14 -2.69
N PRO A 68 38.42 -37.89 -3.70
CA PRO A 68 39.74 -37.70 -4.32
C PRO A 68 39.85 -36.33 -5.01
N GLU A 69 40.89 -35.58 -4.64
CA GLU A 69 41.25 -34.22 -5.08
C GLU A 69 41.61 -34.07 -6.57
N GLN A 70 41.36 -35.07 -7.41
CA GLN A 70 41.91 -35.13 -8.79
C GLN A 70 40.92 -34.79 -9.92
N LEU A 71 39.71 -34.33 -9.61
CA LEU A 71 38.82 -33.75 -10.62
C LEU A 71 38.93 -32.21 -10.63
N SER A 72 40.15 -31.72 -10.78
CA SER A 72 40.39 -30.33 -11.18
C SER A 72 40.04 -30.21 -12.66
N ILE A 73 38.77 -29.92 -12.99
CA ILE A 73 38.35 -29.58 -14.36
C ILE A 73 38.89 -28.18 -14.65
N PRO A 74 40.00 -28.02 -15.38
CA PRO A 74 40.54 -26.71 -15.67
C PRO A 74 39.67 -26.11 -16.77
N SER A 75 39.30 -24.83 -16.64
CA SER A 75 38.82 -23.96 -17.73
C SER A 75 37.32 -23.84 -18.08
N LEU A 76 36.38 -24.08 -17.16
CA LEU A 76 35.00 -23.58 -17.33
C LEU A 76 34.87 -22.04 -17.16
N SER A 77 35.97 -21.34 -16.84
CA SER A 77 35.99 -19.90 -16.57
C SER A 77 36.16 -19.01 -17.80
N ARG A 78 36.28 -19.57 -19.02
CA ARG A 78 36.12 -18.74 -20.21
C ARG A 78 34.63 -18.48 -20.37
N ALA A 79 34.21 -17.31 -19.89
CA ALA A 79 32.91 -16.69 -20.18
C ALA A 79 32.62 -16.86 -21.67
N SER A 80 31.96 -17.97 -21.99
CA SER A 80 31.72 -18.37 -23.35
C SER A 80 30.62 -17.44 -23.80
N LYS A 81 30.97 -16.55 -24.73
CA LYS A 81 30.02 -15.64 -25.35
C LYS A 81 28.78 -16.46 -25.75
N VAL A 82 27.61 -15.98 -25.36
CA VAL A 82 26.34 -16.64 -25.66
C VAL A 82 26.26 -16.90 -27.17
N PRO A 83 25.80 -18.08 -27.62
CA PRO A 83 25.64 -18.37 -29.03
C PRO A 83 24.76 -17.30 -29.73
N PRO A 84 25.10 -16.85 -30.95
CA PRO A 84 24.34 -15.79 -31.63
C PRO A 84 22.84 -16.05 -31.74
N ALA A 85 22.42 -17.31 -31.88
CA ALA A 85 21.01 -17.69 -31.92
C ALA A 85 20.23 -17.34 -30.63
N MET A 86 20.90 -17.42 -29.46
CA MET A 86 20.31 -17.07 -28.17
C MET A 86 20.26 -15.55 -27.95
N GLU A 87 21.19 -14.79 -28.55
CA GLU A 87 21.18 -13.33 -28.44
C GLU A 87 19.93 -12.71 -29.09
N SER A 88 19.47 -13.25 -30.22
CA SER A 88 18.20 -12.83 -30.84
C SER A 88 17.00 -13.04 -29.91
N MET A 89 17.00 -14.13 -29.12
CA MET A 89 15.94 -14.39 -28.15
C MET A 89 15.96 -13.37 -26.99
N TYR A 90 17.15 -12.96 -26.53
CA TYR A 90 17.27 -11.93 -25.49
C TYR A 90 16.88 -10.54 -26.00
N ALA A 91 17.13 -10.24 -27.28
CA ALA A 91 16.61 -9.02 -27.91
C ALA A 91 15.08 -8.99 -27.93
N GLU A 92 14.43 -10.12 -28.24
CA GLU A 92 12.97 -10.25 -28.17
C GLU A 92 12.44 -10.08 -26.73
N LEU A 93 13.11 -10.66 -25.74
CA LEU A 93 12.74 -10.47 -24.33
C LEU A 93 12.84 -9.00 -23.89
N LEU A 94 13.84 -8.24 -24.36
CA LEU A 94 13.90 -6.80 -24.11
C LEU A 94 12.71 -6.06 -24.74
N ALA A 95 12.35 -6.38 -25.98
CA ALA A 95 11.19 -5.78 -26.64
C ALA A 95 9.88 -6.11 -25.90
N GLN A 96 9.73 -7.36 -25.45
CA GLN A 96 8.60 -7.79 -24.64
C GLN A 96 8.54 -7.04 -23.29
N ALA A 97 9.67 -6.88 -22.62
CA ALA A 97 9.74 -6.14 -21.36
C ALA A 97 9.31 -4.68 -21.54
N HIS A 98 9.77 -4.02 -22.60
CA HIS A 98 9.32 -2.67 -22.95
C HIS A 98 7.81 -2.60 -23.18
N ALA A 99 7.25 -3.53 -23.97
CA ALA A 99 5.81 -3.58 -24.21
C ALA A 99 5.01 -3.78 -22.91
N SER A 100 5.52 -4.60 -21.97
CA SER A 100 4.90 -4.77 -20.65
C SER A 100 4.97 -3.48 -19.82
N ALA A 101 6.10 -2.77 -19.82
CA ALA A 101 6.24 -1.50 -19.12
C ALA A 101 5.30 -0.42 -19.69
N ASP A 102 5.21 -0.31 -21.03
CA ASP A 102 4.30 0.62 -21.72
C ASP A 102 2.83 0.32 -21.44
N ALA A 103 2.50 -0.95 -21.18
CA ALA A 103 1.17 -1.41 -20.75
C ALA A 103 0.93 -1.26 -19.24
N ASP A 104 1.76 -0.49 -18.54
CA ASP A 104 1.70 -0.22 -17.10
C ASP A 104 1.99 -1.46 -16.20
N ARG A 105 2.66 -2.48 -16.74
CA ARG A 105 3.02 -3.73 -16.03
C ARG A 105 4.49 -3.80 -15.68
N ILE A 106 4.96 -2.80 -14.94
CA ILE A 106 6.39 -2.62 -14.64
C ILE A 106 6.98 -3.81 -13.86
N ALA A 107 6.24 -4.39 -12.91
CA ALA A 107 6.68 -5.57 -12.18
C ALA A 107 6.94 -6.79 -13.09
N GLU A 108 6.11 -6.97 -14.12
CA GLU A 108 6.29 -8.01 -15.13
C GLU A 108 7.52 -7.70 -16.00
N ALA A 109 7.67 -6.45 -16.44
CA ALA A 109 8.83 -6.00 -17.22
C ALA A 109 10.16 -6.25 -16.50
N ILE A 110 10.25 -5.92 -15.20
CA ILE A 110 11.41 -6.21 -14.34
C ILE A 110 11.71 -7.71 -14.30
N THR A 111 10.68 -8.53 -14.14
CA THR A 111 10.82 -10.00 -14.10
C THR A 111 11.39 -10.54 -15.42
N ILE A 112 10.97 -10.00 -16.56
CA ILE A 112 11.46 -10.38 -17.88
C ILE A 112 12.95 -10.02 -18.04
N VAL A 113 13.36 -8.79 -17.71
CA VAL A 113 14.77 -8.36 -17.86
C VAL A 113 15.71 -9.04 -16.87
N ALA A 114 15.23 -9.41 -15.68
CA ALA A 114 15.99 -10.20 -14.70
C ALA A 114 16.37 -11.60 -15.23
N GLY A 115 15.65 -12.10 -16.24
CA GLY A 115 15.94 -13.38 -16.91
C GLY A 115 17.13 -13.34 -17.89
N ILE A 116 17.65 -12.16 -18.22
CA ILE A 116 18.75 -12.02 -19.21
C ILE A 116 20.10 -12.32 -18.53
N PRO A 117 20.84 -13.36 -18.99
CA PRO A 117 22.03 -13.83 -18.29
C PRO A 117 23.21 -12.86 -18.41
N LYS A 118 24.10 -12.88 -17.42
CA LYS A 118 25.25 -11.96 -17.31
C LYS A 118 26.24 -12.01 -18.48
N ASN A 119 26.28 -13.10 -19.24
CA ASN A 119 27.15 -13.29 -20.40
C ASN A 119 26.52 -12.88 -21.74
N SER A 120 25.26 -12.44 -21.76
CA SER A 120 24.61 -11.87 -22.94
C SER A 120 25.10 -10.44 -23.20
N GLN A 121 25.24 -10.05 -24.46
CA GLN A 121 25.51 -8.66 -24.84
C GLN A 121 24.40 -7.68 -24.39
N HIS A 122 23.19 -8.19 -24.12
CA HIS A 122 22.03 -7.40 -23.71
C HIS A 122 21.96 -7.15 -22.20
N HIS A 123 22.81 -7.81 -21.40
CA HIS A 123 22.73 -7.76 -19.94
C HIS A 123 22.90 -6.34 -19.36
N GLY A 124 23.81 -5.54 -19.93
CA GLY A 124 24.01 -4.16 -19.46
C GLY A 124 22.76 -3.28 -19.63
N VAL A 125 22.07 -3.43 -20.76
CA VAL A 125 20.80 -2.73 -21.02
C VAL A 125 19.71 -3.24 -20.09
N ALA A 126 19.61 -4.56 -19.91
CA ALA A 126 18.65 -5.19 -19.00
C ALA A 126 18.81 -4.70 -17.55
N GLN A 127 20.05 -4.60 -17.06
CA GLN A 127 20.35 -4.06 -15.73
C GLN A 127 19.93 -2.60 -15.60
N GLN A 128 20.22 -1.75 -16.59
CA GLN A 128 19.81 -0.35 -16.57
C GLN A 128 18.28 -0.21 -16.50
N LEU A 129 17.55 -0.95 -17.35
CA LEU A 129 16.08 -0.96 -17.34
C LEU A 129 15.52 -1.45 -16.00
N GLN A 130 16.13 -2.49 -15.43
CA GLN A 130 15.74 -3.00 -14.12
C GLN A 130 15.84 -1.90 -13.04
N GLU A 131 16.90 -1.08 -13.06
CA GLU A 131 17.07 0.02 -12.10
C GLU A 131 16.08 1.16 -12.32
N ASP A 132 15.89 1.57 -13.57
CA ASP A 132 14.98 2.66 -13.92
C ASP A 132 13.53 2.30 -13.53
N TRP A 133 13.10 1.08 -13.84
CA TRP A 133 11.78 0.58 -13.46
C TRP A 133 11.63 0.30 -11.96
N SER A 134 12.69 -0.10 -11.27
CA SER A 134 12.67 -0.25 -9.81
C SER A 134 12.49 1.10 -9.11
N GLN A 135 13.12 2.16 -9.63
CA GLN A 135 12.90 3.52 -9.15
C GLN A 135 11.44 3.96 -9.39
N GLU A 136 10.89 3.70 -10.58
CA GLU A 136 9.51 4.05 -10.89
C GLU A 136 8.49 3.30 -10.00
N LEU A 137 8.71 2.00 -9.73
CA LEU A 137 7.89 1.25 -8.78
C LEU A 137 7.94 1.84 -7.36
N LEU A 138 9.11 2.29 -6.91
CA LEU A 138 9.26 2.91 -5.59
C LEU A 138 8.44 4.20 -5.49
N GLU A 139 8.48 5.04 -6.54
CA GLU A 139 7.70 6.28 -6.62
C GLU A 139 6.20 6.00 -6.64
N ARG A 140 5.76 5.05 -7.47
CA ARG A 140 4.36 4.62 -7.53
C ARG A 140 3.87 4.03 -6.21
N ALA A 141 4.69 3.21 -5.54
CA ALA A 141 4.38 2.66 -4.23
C ALA A 141 4.19 3.78 -3.19
N THR A 142 5.05 4.79 -3.22
CA THR A 142 4.95 5.97 -2.34
C THR A 142 3.66 6.75 -2.57
N ASN A 143 3.27 6.95 -3.84
CA ASN A 143 2.01 7.60 -4.18
C ASN A 143 0.78 6.80 -3.68
N ARG A 144 0.81 5.46 -3.83
CA ARG A 144 -0.25 4.58 -3.30
C ARG A 144 -0.35 4.62 -1.78
N TYR A 145 0.81 4.62 -1.11
CA TYR A 145 0.90 4.78 0.33
C TYR A 145 0.28 6.10 0.82
N GLN A 146 0.54 7.22 0.15
CA GLN A 146 -0.09 8.52 0.48
C GLN A 146 -1.61 8.53 0.29
N GLN A 147 -2.12 7.70 -0.62
CA GLN A 147 -3.55 7.48 -0.83
C GLN A 147 -4.17 6.49 0.18
N ALA A 148 -3.37 6.01 1.14
CA ALA A 148 -3.71 4.93 2.07
C ALA A 148 -4.06 3.58 1.39
N ASP A 149 -3.63 3.37 0.15
CA ASP A 149 -3.72 2.08 -0.55
C ASP A 149 -2.51 1.19 -0.22
N MET A 150 -2.47 0.74 1.04
CA MET A 150 -1.38 -0.06 1.59
C MET A 150 -1.15 -1.39 0.85
N PRO A 151 -2.18 -2.18 0.48
CA PRO A 151 -1.99 -3.44 -0.22
C PRO A 151 -1.29 -3.27 -1.57
N MET A 152 -1.68 -2.25 -2.34
CA MET A 152 -1.06 -1.96 -3.64
C MET A 152 0.37 -1.45 -3.46
N ALA A 153 0.62 -0.56 -2.50
CA ALA A 153 1.95 -0.04 -2.20
C ALA A 153 2.93 -1.18 -1.84
N MET A 154 2.51 -2.11 -0.97
CA MET A 154 3.33 -3.27 -0.59
C MET A 154 3.60 -4.21 -1.75
N THR A 155 2.61 -4.45 -2.61
CA THR A 155 2.77 -5.29 -3.80
C THR A 155 3.84 -4.71 -4.74
N MET A 156 3.85 -3.39 -4.93
CA MET A 156 4.86 -2.70 -5.73
C MET A 156 6.28 -2.81 -5.12
N LEU A 157 6.42 -2.62 -3.79
CA LEU A 157 7.71 -2.78 -3.10
C LEU A 157 8.24 -4.22 -3.14
N ASN A 158 7.37 -5.22 -3.19
CA ASN A 158 7.75 -6.63 -3.29
C ASN A 158 8.25 -7.01 -4.68
N ALA A 159 7.88 -6.26 -5.71
CA ALA A 159 8.33 -6.49 -7.08
C ALA A 159 9.75 -5.94 -7.36
N ILE A 160 10.33 -5.16 -6.44
CA ILE A 160 11.70 -4.65 -6.58
C ILE A 160 12.70 -5.79 -6.30
N PRO A 161 13.58 -6.12 -7.26
CA PRO A 161 14.47 -7.27 -7.15
C PRO A 161 15.65 -6.97 -6.22
N GLN A 162 16.17 -8.02 -5.57
CA GLN A 162 17.35 -7.95 -4.69
C GLN A 162 18.63 -7.45 -5.38
N THR A 163 18.69 -7.57 -6.70
CA THR A 163 19.82 -7.11 -7.51
C THR A 163 19.79 -5.61 -7.79
N SER A 164 18.64 -4.94 -7.55
CA SER A 164 18.52 -3.49 -7.74
C SER A 164 19.16 -2.71 -6.60
N GLN A 165 19.78 -1.56 -6.92
CA GLN A 165 20.26 -0.58 -5.95
C GLN A 165 19.13 0.01 -5.07
N ARG A 166 17.86 -0.17 -5.45
CA ARG A 166 16.69 0.29 -4.70
C ARG A 166 16.16 -0.71 -3.68
N TYR A 167 16.69 -1.94 -3.66
CA TYR A 167 16.16 -3.02 -2.83
C TYR A 167 16.19 -2.71 -1.32
N ASP A 168 17.31 -2.20 -0.81
CA ASP A 168 17.46 -1.89 0.62
C ASP A 168 16.45 -0.83 1.05
N ARG A 169 16.26 0.20 0.22
CA ARG A 169 15.26 1.25 0.46
C ARG A 169 13.85 0.69 0.42
N ALA A 170 13.54 -0.19 -0.53
CA ALA A 170 12.23 -0.83 -0.63
C ALA A 170 11.93 -1.70 0.60
N THR A 171 12.94 -2.42 1.11
CA THR A 171 12.81 -3.25 2.31
C THR A 171 12.59 -2.39 3.56
N GLU A 172 13.35 -1.31 3.72
CA GLU A 172 13.15 -0.36 4.82
C GLU A 172 11.72 0.22 4.83
N LEU A 173 11.22 0.62 3.65
CA LEU A 173 9.85 1.13 3.51
C LEU A 173 8.81 0.05 3.82
N ARG A 174 9.01 -1.18 3.34
CA ARG A 174 8.12 -2.31 3.62
C ARG A 174 7.99 -2.55 5.12
N ASP A 175 9.11 -2.62 5.83
CA ASP A 175 9.11 -2.87 7.28
C ASP A 175 8.40 -1.75 8.05
N ARG A 176 8.67 -0.50 7.68
CA ARG A 176 8.04 0.68 8.29
C ARG A 176 6.54 0.72 8.01
N TRP A 177 6.14 0.55 6.76
CA TRP A 177 4.74 0.63 6.34
C TRP A 177 3.92 -0.55 6.88
N GLN A 178 4.51 -1.72 7.12
CA GLN A 178 3.80 -2.89 7.65
C GLN A 178 3.22 -2.62 9.05
N GLN A 179 3.97 -1.90 9.88
CA GLN A 179 3.52 -1.48 11.21
C GLN A 179 2.34 -0.49 11.09
N GLN A 180 2.44 0.45 10.16
CA GLN A 180 1.40 1.46 9.92
C GLN A 180 0.12 0.84 9.32
N THR A 181 0.25 -0.14 8.41
CA THR A 181 -0.90 -0.90 7.89
C THR A 181 -1.65 -1.58 9.03
N THR A 182 -0.92 -2.19 9.98
CA THR A 182 -1.54 -2.88 11.12
C THR A 182 -2.38 -1.92 11.97
N ALA A 183 -1.88 -0.72 12.22
CA ALA A 183 -2.63 0.31 12.94
C ALA A 183 -3.88 0.80 12.16
N LEU A 184 -3.76 0.97 10.84
CA LEU A 184 -4.90 1.35 10.00
C LEU A 184 -5.96 0.23 9.97
N ASP A 185 -5.56 -1.03 9.82
CA ASP A 185 -6.45 -2.19 9.84
C ASP A 185 -7.18 -2.31 11.19
N GLN A 186 -6.47 -2.10 12.31
CA GLN A 186 -7.08 -2.05 13.64
C GLN A 186 -8.13 -0.93 13.75
N ALA A 187 -7.84 0.25 13.20
CA ALA A 187 -8.80 1.36 13.18
C ALA A 187 -10.04 1.03 12.34
N LEU A 188 -9.87 0.41 11.17
CA LEU A 188 -10.99 -0.02 10.32
C LEU A 188 -11.84 -1.09 11.00
N ALA A 189 -11.21 -2.10 11.61
CA ALA A 189 -11.93 -3.13 12.36
C ALA A 189 -12.70 -2.56 13.57
N ALA A 190 -12.10 -1.62 14.30
CA ALA A 190 -12.76 -0.93 15.41
C ALA A 190 -13.96 -0.09 14.94
N LYS A 191 -13.84 0.56 13.77
CA LYS A 191 -14.94 1.31 13.14
C LYS A 191 -16.10 0.39 12.79
N ASP A 192 -15.83 -0.80 12.24
CA ASP A 192 -16.88 -1.75 11.82
C ASP A 192 -17.74 -2.25 13.00
N ILE A 193 -17.16 -2.33 14.20
CA ILE A 193 -17.89 -2.67 15.44
C ILE A 193 -18.42 -1.43 16.19
N GLY A 194 -18.19 -0.22 15.68
CA GLY A 194 -18.63 1.04 16.29
C GLY A 194 -17.83 1.49 17.51
N ASP A 195 -16.64 0.93 17.76
CA ASP A 195 -15.75 1.34 18.85
C ASP A 195 -14.88 2.54 18.43
N TRP A 196 -15.48 3.72 18.45
CA TRP A 196 -14.83 4.97 18.07
C TRP A 196 -13.67 5.37 18.98
N THR A 197 -13.59 4.84 20.21
CA THR A 197 -12.45 5.09 21.11
C THR A 197 -11.22 4.34 20.61
N SER A 198 -11.39 3.06 20.25
CA SER A 198 -10.32 2.26 19.66
C SER A 198 -9.89 2.77 18.28
N VAL A 199 -10.82 3.32 17.47
CA VAL A 199 -10.47 4.00 16.21
C VAL A 199 -9.48 5.14 16.47
N ILE A 200 -9.81 6.06 17.40
CA ILE A 200 -8.95 7.21 17.70
C ILE A 200 -7.59 6.76 18.26
N ALA A 201 -7.59 5.76 19.15
CA ALA A 201 -6.35 5.22 19.72
C ALA A 201 -5.44 4.61 18.65
N ALA A 202 -6.00 3.79 17.74
CA ALA A 202 -5.24 3.18 16.65
C ALA A 202 -4.71 4.23 15.67
N LEU A 203 -5.52 5.20 15.26
CA LEU A 203 -5.08 6.31 14.39
C LEU A 203 -4.04 7.21 15.06
N GLY A 204 -4.08 7.36 16.39
CA GLY A 204 -3.06 8.09 17.14
C GLY A 204 -1.66 7.48 17.02
N THR A 205 -1.57 6.16 16.81
CA THR A 205 -0.26 5.50 16.57
C THR A 205 0.38 5.89 15.24
N LEU A 206 -0.42 6.44 14.32
CA LEU A 206 0.07 6.93 13.03
C LEU A 206 0.57 8.39 13.13
N GLU A 207 0.38 9.08 14.24
CA GLU A 207 0.80 10.48 14.40
C GLU A 207 2.28 10.67 14.08
N GLY A 208 2.59 11.71 13.28
CA GLY A 208 3.94 11.96 12.79
C GLY A 208 4.35 11.15 11.55
N THR A 209 3.47 10.30 11.01
CA THR A 209 3.68 9.62 9.73
C THR A 209 3.00 10.38 8.58
N ASP A 210 3.48 10.16 7.35
CA ASP A 210 2.83 10.72 6.15
C ASP A 210 1.42 10.15 5.95
N LEU A 211 1.19 8.87 6.32
CA LEU A 211 -0.11 8.21 6.24
C LEU A 211 -1.17 8.92 7.12
N TYR A 212 -0.77 9.49 8.26
CA TYR A 212 -1.69 10.24 9.13
C TYR A 212 -2.34 11.43 8.42
N HIS A 213 -1.63 12.05 7.48
CA HIS A 213 -2.12 13.18 6.70
C HIS A 213 -2.91 12.76 5.47
N SER A 214 -3.07 11.46 5.22
CA SER A 214 -3.90 10.97 4.13
C SER A 214 -5.37 11.34 4.32
N ALA A 215 -6.08 11.58 3.21
CA ALA A 215 -7.50 11.93 3.24
C ALA A 215 -8.36 10.88 3.95
N LEU A 216 -8.02 9.59 3.80
CA LEU A 216 -8.73 8.49 4.45
C LEU A 216 -8.62 8.58 5.98
N VAL A 217 -7.39 8.74 6.50
CA VAL A 217 -7.16 8.82 7.95
C VAL A 217 -7.82 10.05 8.55
N GLN A 218 -7.71 11.21 7.88
CA GLN A 218 -8.37 12.44 8.32
C GLN A 218 -9.90 12.31 8.34
N GLN A 219 -10.49 11.67 7.32
CA GLN A 219 -11.93 11.39 7.29
C GLN A 219 -12.36 10.45 8.42
N LEU A 220 -11.59 9.38 8.68
CA LEU A 220 -11.87 8.45 9.77
C LEU A 220 -11.80 9.15 11.13
N LEU A 221 -10.79 10.01 11.34
CA LEU A 221 -10.63 10.77 12.57
C LEU A 221 -11.77 11.76 12.78
N GLN A 222 -12.20 12.47 11.72
CA GLN A 222 -13.35 13.37 11.77
C GLN A 222 -14.63 12.60 12.14
N GLN A 223 -14.87 11.45 11.49
CA GLN A 223 -16.03 10.61 11.76
C GLN A 223 -16.02 10.10 13.21
N ALA A 224 -14.87 9.59 13.70
CA ALA A 224 -14.75 9.11 15.06
C ALA A 224 -14.97 10.22 16.09
N THR A 225 -14.48 11.43 15.82
CA THR A 225 -14.71 12.60 16.67
C THR A 225 -16.19 12.96 16.72
N GLN A 226 -16.87 13.04 15.58
CA GLN A 226 -18.31 13.32 15.53
C GLN A 226 -19.11 12.27 16.31
N LYS A 227 -18.81 10.99 16.13
CA LYS A 227 -19.50 9.90 16.81
C LYS A 227 -19.23 9.82 18.31
N ARG A 228 -18.04 10.24 18.74
CA ARG A 228 -17.70 10.34 20.17
C ARG A 228 -18.47 11.45 20.87
N PHE A 229 -18.84 12.52 20.16
CA PHE A 229 -19.58 13.66 20.70
C PHE A 229 -21.07 13.66 20.32
N GLU A 230 -21.58 12.64 19.61
CA GLU A 230 -23.02 12.46 19.47
C GLU A 230 -23.59 12.27 20.88
N PRO A 231 -24.40 13.23 21.38
CA PRO A 231 -24.96 13.11 22.72
C PRO A 231 -25.80 11.85 22.74
N ASP A 232 -25.54 10.98 23.72
CA ASP A 232 -26.29 9.75 23.88
C ASP A 232 -27.79 10.10 23.82
N ALA A 233 -28.51 9.50 22.88
CA ALA A 233 -29.93 9.78 22.69
C ALA A 233 -30.70 9.55 24.00
N ALA A 234 -30.23 8.62 24.85
CA ALA A 234 -30.77 8.42 26.18
C ALA A 234 -30.54 9.63 27.11
N LEU A 235 -29.35 10.23 27.08
CA LEU A 235 -29.06 11.47 27.83
C LEU A 235 -29.91 12.64 27.32
N MET A 236 -30.13 12.74 26.01
CA MET A 236 -31.04 13.75 25.45
C MET A 236 -32.48 13.54 25.90
N GLN A 237 -32.96 12.29 25.98
CA GLN A 237 -34.29 11.98 26.52
C GLN A 237 -34.41 12.28 28.01
N LEU A 238 -33.37 12.00 28.80
CA LEU A 238 -33.32 12.34 30.22
C LEU A 238 -33.33 13.85 30.45
N ALA A 239 -32.56 14.61 29.68
CA ALA A 239 -32.58 16.07 29.73
C ALA A 239 -33.96 16.64 29.35
N THR A 240 -34.60 16.06 28.32
CA THR A 240 -35.93 16.49 27.87
C THR A 240 -37.02 16.15 28.92
N THR A 241 -36.96 14.96 29.53
CA THR A 241 -37.90 14.58 30.60
C THR A 241 -37.71 15.40 31.87
N ALA A 242 -36.47 15.71 32.26
CA ALA A 242 -36.18 16.60 33.38
C ALA A 242 -36.67 18.04 33.13
N ALA A 243 -36.48 18.57 31.93
CA ALA A 243 -36.99 19.89 31.56
C ALA A 243 -38.54 19.96 31.60
N THR A 244 -39.21 18.89 31.17
CA THR A 244 -40.68 18.82 31.16
C THR A 244 -41.25 18.65 32.58
N ALA A 245 -40.59 17.91 33.46
CA ALA A 245 -41.00 17.73 34.86
C ALA A 245 -40.84 19.00 35.70
N SER A 246 -39.85 19.85 35.39
CA SER A 246 -39.62 21.11 36.12
C SER A 246 -40.62 22.23 35.79
N SER A 247 -41.58 21.98 34.88
CA SER A 247 -42.67 22.93 34.56
C SER A 247 -43.94 22.70 35.38
N GLN A 248 -43.95 21.78 36.35
CA GLN A 248 -45.00 21.75 37.35
C GLN A 248 -44.84 22.96 38.28
N GLU A 249 -45.69 23.96 38.03
CA GLU A 249 -45.92 25.17 38.83
C GLU A 249 -45.77 24.87 40.33
N ILE A 250 -44.64 25.26 40.91
CA ILE A 250 -44.58 25.48 42.35
C ILE A 250 -45.36 26.78 42.58
N PRO A 251 -46.50 26.78 43.30
CA PRO A 251 -47.19 28.01 43.63
C PRO A 251 -46.28 28.86 44.53
N LEU A 252 -45.59 29.81 43.92
CA LEU A 252 -44.76 30.82 44.57
C LEU A 252 -45.67 31.75 45.39
N SER A 253 -45.83 31.43 46.67
CA SER A 253 -46.23 32.42 47.67
C SER A 253 -45.02 33.32 47.92
N ILE A 254 -45.09 34.57 47.44
CA ILE A 254 -44.00 35.54 47.51
C ILE A 254 -44.08 36.29 48.85
N PRO A 255 -43.17 36.09 49.82
CA PRO A 255 -43.03 37.03 50.92
C PRO A 255 -42.31 38.30 50.43
N SER A 256 -43.03 39.42 50.44
CA SER A 256 -42.49 40.76 50.18
C SER A 256 -41.62 41.20 51.35
N THR A 257 -40.31 41.00 51.29
CA THR A 257 -39.36 41.80 52.09
C THR A 257 -38.03 41.87 51.36
N ILE A 258 -37.71 43.07 50.85
CA ILE A 258 -36.48 43.38 50.14
C ILE A 258 -35.53 44.06 51.14
N PRO A 259 -34.34 43.49 51.41
CA PRO A 259 -33.21 44.27 51.88
C PRO A 259 -32.27 44.59 50.70
N SER A 260 -31.82 45.83 50.71
CA SER A 260 -31.12 46.53 49.65
C SER A 260 -29.68 46.03 49.41
N THR A 261 -29.24 46.24 48.17
CA THR A 261 -27.87 46.60 47.78
C THR A 261 -26.74 45.64 48.16
N VAL A 262 -26.54 44.61 47.34
CA VAL A 262 -25.21 44.00 47.18
C VAL A 262 -24.64 44.51 45.85
N SER A 263 -23.57 45.30 45.96
CA SER A 263 -22.77 45.76 44.83
C SER A 263 -22.01 44.54 44.29
N ILE A 264 -22.44 44.05 43.13
CA ILE A 264 -21.78 42.94 42.44
C ILE A 264 -20.74 43.58 41.53
N ASP A 265 -19.47 43.26 41.79
CA ASP A 265 -18.35 43.67 40.95
C ASP A 265 -18.58 43.26 39.49
N PRO A 266 -18.17 44.09 38.52
CA PRO A 266 -18.35 43.81 37.11
C PRO A 266 -17.66 42.50 36.73
N VAL A 267 -18.47 41.54 36.30
CA VAL A 267 -18.02 40.30 35.68
C VAL A 267 -17.03 40.67 34.57
N PRO A 268 -15.77 40.17 34.60
CA PRO A 268 -14.82 40.45 33.55
C PRO A 268 -15.41 39.97 32.23
N GLN A 269 -15.56 40.90 31.28
CA GLN A 269 -16.03 40.56 29.94
C GLN A 269 -15.14 39.45 29.38
N PRO A 270 -15.71 38.40 28.78
CA PRO A 270 -14.92 37.42 28.06
C PRO A 270 -14.16 38.19 26.98
N THR A 271 -12.84 38.23 27.12
CA THR A 271 -11.95 38.74 26.09
C THR A 271 -12.31 37.99 24.82
N ASN A 272 -12.93 38.68 23.85
CA ASN A 272 -13.13 38.14 22.52
C ASN A 272 -11.76 37.66 22.06
N LEU A 273 -11.58 36.34 22.02
CA LEU A 273 -10.52 35.72 21.25
C LEU A 273 -10.83 36.11 19.81
N VAL A 274 -10.28 37.25 19.40
CA VAL A 274 -10.14 37.64 18.01
C VAL A 274 -9.18 36.60 17.44
N VAL A 275 -9.72 35.42 17.12
CA VAL A 275 -9.09 34.50 16.21
C VAL A 275 -8.96 35.30 14.93
N ALA A 276 -7.75 35.79 14.68
CA ALA A 276 -7.41 36.58 13.51
C ALA A 276 -7.63 35.69 12.28
N LEU A 277 -8.87 35.70 11.79
CA LEU A 277 -9.30 34.93 10.62
C LEU A 277 -8.45 35.33 9.40
N ASP A 278 -7.97 36.57 9.37
CA ASP A 278 -7.01 37.07 8.39
C ASP A 278 -5.65 36.37 8.45
N GLN A 279 -5.17 35.97 9.64
CA GLN A 279 -3.91 35.23 9.79
C GLN A 279 -4.04 33.77 9.34
N ALA A 280 -5.21 33.16 9.54
CA ALA A 280 -5.48 31.80 9.08
C ALA A 280 -5.60 31.72 7.54
N LEU A 281 -6.06 32.79 6.89
CA LEU A 281 -6.15 32.84 5.43
C LEU A 281 -4.78 33.05 4.76
N GLU A 282 -3.83 33.70 5.44
CA GLU A 282 -2.47 33.90 4.94
C GLU A 282 -1.68 32.58 4.84
N TRP A 283 -1.95 31.61 5.74
CA TRP A 283 -1.26 30.30 5.75
C TRP A 283 -1.79 29.34 4.68
N ALA A 284 -3.01 29.58 4.18
CA ALA A 284 -3.63 28.80 3.10
C ALA A 284 -3.25 29.32 1.70
N ARG A 285 -2.50 30.42 1.58
CA ARG A 285 -2.04 30.90 0.28
C ARG A 285 -0.94 29.96 -0.23
N PRO A 286 -1.12 29.30 -1.40
CA PRO A 286 -0.04 28.57 -2.03
C PRO A 286 1.12 29.54 -2.25
N THR A 287 2.30 29.18 -1.78
CA THR A 287 3.50 29.98 -2.00
C THR A 287 3.64 30.23 -3.49
N PRO A 288 3.79 31.50 -3.92
CA PRO A 288 4.02 31.79 -5.33
C PRO A 288 5.29 31.04 -5.74
N VAL A 289 5.12 30.04 -6.60
CA VAL A 289 6.21 29.35 -7.26
C VAL A 289 7.09 30.42 -7.89
N SER A 290 8.31 30.56 -7.35
CA SER A 290 9.30 31.47 -7.93
C SER A 290 9.40 31.15 -9.43
N PRO A 291 9.28 32.15 -10.32
CA PRO A 291 9.48 31.92 -11.74
C PRO A 291 10.87 31.34 -11.91
N SER A 292 10.91 30.07 -12.31
CA SER A 292 12.13 29.34 -12.61
C SER A 292 12.91 30.17 -13.62
N VAL A 293 14.05 30.67 -13.15
CA VAL A 293 15.06 31.31 -14.00
C VAL A 293 15.34 30.34 -15.15
N PRO A 294 15.19 30.76 -16.42
CA PRO A 294 15.49 29.91 -17.55
C PRO A 294 16.97 29.50 -17.47
N SER A 295 17.19 28.25 -17.09
CA SER A 295 18.50 27.62 -17.10
C SER A 295 19.01 27.66 -18.52
N LYS A 296 20.07 28.46 -18.71
CA LYS A 296 20.73 28.71 -19.98
C LYS A 296 21.26 27.37 -20.50
N ALA A 297 20.50 26.76 -21.41
CA ALA A 297 20.87 25.53 -22.06
C ALA A 297 22.26 25.68 -22.70
N PRO A 298 23.17 24.69 -22.55
CA PRO A 298 24.39 24.66 -23.33
C PRO A 298 24.00 24.52 -24.80
N LYS A 299 24.48 25.47 -25.60
CA LYS A 299 24.41 25.50 -27.06
C LYS A 299 25.01 24.19 -27.61
N ARG A 300 24.17 23.18 -27.84
CA ARG A 300 24.52 22.00 -28.64
C ARG A 300 24.64 22.47 -30.08
N GLU A 301 25.88 22.64 -30.51
CA GLU A 301 26.22 22.74 -31.93
C GLU A 301 25.63 21.54 -32.66
N ALA A 302 24.87 21.86 -33.71
CA ALA A 302 24.29 20.89 -34.61
C ALA A 302 25.40 20.17 -35.36
N MET A 303 25.69 18.93 -34.96
CA MET A 303 26.43 18.00 -35.79
C MET A 303 25.39 17.24 -36.62
N VAL A 304 25.16 17.77 -37.82
CA VAL A 304 24.43 17.12 -38.91
C VAL A 304 25.23 15.88 -39.29
N ASN A 305 24.81 14.70 -38.80
CA ASN A 305 25.24 13.43 -39.36
C ASN A 305 24.09 12.80 -40.13
N THR A 306 24.21 12.94 -41.44
CA THR A 306 23.55 12.21 -42.50
C THR A 306 23.78 10.71 -42.33
N THR A 307 22.74 9.95 -41.98
CA THR A 307 22.58 8.54 -42.36
C THR A 307 21.09 8.22 -42.51
N HIS A 308 20.52 8.67 -43.63
CA HIS A 308 19.31 8.10 -44.22
C HIS A 308 19.78 7.24 -45.40
N SER A 309 19.73 5.91 -45.26
CA SER A 309 19.67 4.91 -46.34
C SER A 309 20.21 3.57 -45.82
N ALA A 310 19.33 2.64 -45.46
CA ALA A 310 19.54 1.18 -45.55
C ALA A 310 18.42 0.38 -44.82
N ILE A 311 17.13 0.63 -45.10
CA ILE A 311 16.06 -0.31 -44.72
C ILE A 311 15.04 -0.45 -45.88
N ASP A 312 15.51 -0.55 -47.12
CA ASP A 312 14.61 -0.75 -48.27
C ASP A 312 15.17 -1.74 -49.31
N SER A 313 15.80 -2.82 -48.86
CA SER A 313 16.41 -3.81 -49.77
C SER A 313 16.20 -5.28 -49.40
N LEU A 314 15.25 -5.61 -48.52
CA LEU A 314 15.02 -7.01 -48.09
C LEU A 314 13.65 -7.61 -48.44
N THR A 315 12.91 -7.03 -49.39
CA THR A 315 11.58 -7.53 -49.81
C THR A 315 11.43 -7.80 -51.31
N LYS A 316 12.53 -7.97 -52.07
CA LYS A 316 12.48 -8.26 -53.53
C LYS A 316 13.12 -9.58 -53.98
N GLY A 317 13.23 -10.57 -53.10
CA GLY A 317 13.86 -11.87 -53.41
C GLY A 317 12.97 -13.10 -53.26
N LEU A 318 11.65 -12.99 -53.41
CA LEU A 318 10.72 -14.10 -53.20
C LEU A 318 9.52 -14.04 -54.15
N LEU A 319 9.82 -13.98 -55.45
CA LEU A 319 8.92 -14.31 -56.57
C LEU A 319 9.72 -14.23 -57.87
N GLN A 320 10.57 -15.23 -58.09
CA GLN A 320 11.00 -15.73 -59.40
C GLN A 320 11.52 -17.15 -59.24
#